data_AF-A0A077P6M7-F1
#
_entry.id   AF-A0A077P6M7-F1
#
_cell.length_a   1.000
_cell.length_b   1.000
_cell.length_c   1.000
_cell.angle_alpha   90.00
_cell.angle_beta   90.00
_cell.angle_gamma   90.00
#
_symmetry.space_group_name_H-M   'P 1'
#
loop_
_entity.id
_entity.type
_entity.pdbx_description
1 polymer ?
#
loop_
_entity_poly.entity_id
_entity_poly.type
_entity_poly.pdbx_seq_one_letter_code
_entity_poly.pdbx_strand_id
1 'polypeptide(L)'
;MQQGELIMLDSPSLSATFPGKKPLERIFLGFLVANTAMQLCGVYRYEQWESCNVSDNLTYMVPMSAETYSVWLPNYSLKITLSADAFGLAVTMVVFARIAALDEPDDDAYRFCELREYALQHPESALIRNVLDLRTSDDVLSPSLIGSTHNNNG
;
A
#
# COMPACT_ATOMS: atom_id res chain seq x y z
N MET A 1 -22.88 24.52 0.50
CA MET A 1 -21.56 23.90 0.76
C MET A 1 -21.81 22.43 0.98
N GLN A 2 -21.43 21.58 0.02
CA GLN A 2 -21.70 20.15 0.09
C GLN A 2 -20.73 19.51 1.08
N GLN A 3 -21.30 18.76 2.01
CA GLN A 3 -20.68 18.14 3.19
C GLN A 3 -19.75 16.96 2.86
N GLY A 4 -19.21 16.92 1.63
CA GLY A 4 -18.61 15.74 1.03
C GLY A 4 -17.24 15.95 0.38
N GLU A 5 -16.60 17.11 0.53
CA GLU A 5 -15.28 17.38 -0.09
C GLU A 5 -14.08 16.78 0.68
N LEU A 6 -14.31 16.14 1.83
CA LEU A 6 -13.24 15.65 2.70
C LEU A 6 -13.54 14.26 3.31
N ILE A 7 -14.30 13.41 2.62
CA ILE A 7 -14.61 12.01 3.03
C ILE A 7 -13.45 11.05 2.67
N MET A 8 -12.34 11.58 2.14
CA MET A 8 -11.06 10.85 2.13
C MET A 8 -10.43 10.69 3.52
N LEU A 9 -10.96 11.41 4.53
CA LEU A 9 -10.49 11.41 5.91
C LEU A 9 -11.41 10.62 6.83
N ASP A 10 -11.86 9.43 6.44
CA ASP A 10 -12.46 8.54 7.44
C ASP A 10 -11.37 8.06 8.40
N SER A 11 -11.19 8.87 9.46
CA SER A 11 -10.20 8.75 10.52
C SER A 11 -10.06 7.33 11.09
N PRO A 12 -11.14 6.53 11.25
CA PRO A 12 -11.03 5.19 11.81
C PRO A 12 -10.22 4.23 10.94
N SER A 13 -10.52 4.13 9.63
CA SER A 13 -9.84 3.19 8.72
C SER A 13 -8.35 3.51 8.59
N LEU A 14 -8.02 4.79 8.48
CA LEU A 14 -6.63 5.26 8.46
C LEU A 14 -5.92 5.02 9.79
N SER A 15 -6.61 5.23 10.92
CA SER A 15 -6.02 5.00 12.25
C SER A 15 -5.81 3.51 12.55
N ALA A 16 -6.69 2.65 12.04
CA ALA A 16 -6.56 1.20 12.16
C ALA A 16 -5.41 0.67 11.31
N THR A 17 -5.25 1.21 10.09
CA THR A 17 -4.17 0.81 9.18
C THR A 17 -2.82 1.37 9.60
N PHE A 18 -2.77 2.65 9.99
CA PHE A 18 -1.56 3.38 10.39
C PHE A 18 -1.66 3.82 11.85
N PRO A 19 -1.53 2.88 12.81
CA PRO A 19 -1.64 3.20 14.23
C PRO A 19 -0.50 4.12 14.68
N GLY A 20 -0.75 4.88 15.76
CA GLY A 20 0.25 5.77 16.36
C GLY A 20 0.50 7.09 15.62
N LYS A 21 -0.02 7.26 14.39
CA LYS A 21 0.17 8.48 13.60
C LYS A 21 -0.65 9.65 14.14
N LYS A 22 -0.07 10.85 14.16
CA LYS A 22 -0.71 12.11 14.59
C LYS A 22 -1.76 12.56 13.57
N PRO A 23 -2.71 13.45 13.95
CA PRO A 23 -3.75 13.91 13.03
C PRO A 23 -3.26 14.46 11.69
N LEU A 24 -2.18 15.26 11.68
CA LEU A 24 -1.59 15.79 10.44
C LEU A 24 -0.94 14.70 9.57
N GLU A 25 -0.26 13.73 10.21
CA GLU A 25 0.32 12.58 9.51
C GLU A 25 -0.79 11.74 8.87
N ARG A 26 -1.92 11.53 9.54
CA ARG A 26 -3.08 10.82 8.98
C ARG A 26 -3.69 11.52 7.77
N ILE A 27 -3.76 12.85 7.80
CA ILE A 27 -4.22 13.62 6.63
C ILE A 27 -3.28 13.37 5.44
N PHE A 28 -1.97 13.45 5.67
CA PHE A 28 -0.97 13.15 4.64
C PHE A 28 -1.03 11.70 4.15
N LEU A 29 -1.25 10.74 5.04
CA LEU A 29 -1.41 9.32 4.70
C LEU A 29 -2.64 9.08 3.83
N GLY A 30 -3.76 9.73 4.14
CA GLY A 30 -4.92 9.73 3.25
C GLY A 30 -4.52 10.17 1.85
N PHE A 31 -3.91 11.36 1.72
CA PHE A 31 -3.42 11.87 0.43
C PHE A 31 -2.47 10.88 -0.28
N LEU A 32 -1.57 10.24 0.47
CA LEU A 32 -0.62 9.29 -0.07
C LEU A 32 -1.31 8.01 -0.58
N VAL A 33 -2.31 7.48 0.12
CA VAL A 33 -3.14 6.34 -0.32
C VAL A 33 -3.85 6.69 -1.62
N ALA A 34 -4.60 7.79 -1.66
CA ALA A 34 -5.35 8.16 -2.86
C ALA A 34 -4.46 8.50 -4.05
N ASN A 35 -3.35 9.21 -3.83
CA ASN A 35 -2.38 9.49 -4.88
C ASN A 35 -1.75 8.19 -5.41
N THR A 36 -1.43 7.23 -4.53
CA THR A 36 -0.90 5.92 -4.94
C THR A 36 -1.91 5.14 -5.76
N ALA A 37 -3.17 5.07 -5.32
CA ALA A 37 -4.24 4.43 -6.07
C ALA A 37 -4.44 5.07 -7.45
N MET A 38 -4.44 6.41 -7.53
CA MET A 38 -4.52 7.15 -8.78
C MET A 38 -3.35 6.84 -9.72
N GLN A 39 -2.13 6.79 -9.20
CA GLN A 39 -0.94 6.45 -10.01
C GLN A 39 -1.00 5.04 -10.59
N LEU A 40 -1.69 4.10 -9.93
CA LEU A 40 -1.86 2.73 -10.42
C LEU A 40 -2.98 2.63 -11.46
N CYS A 41 -4.13 3.27 -11.21
CA CYS A 41 -5.32 3.15 -12.07
C CYS A 41 -5.39 4.19 -13.21
N GLY A 42 -4.62 5.27 -13.14
CA GLY A 42 -4.61 6.36 -14.13
C GLY A 42 -5.89 7.21 -14.18
N VAL A 43 -6.90 6.88 -13.38
CA VAL A 43 -8.18 7.62 -13.28
C VAL A 43 -8.38 7.98 -11.81
N TYR A 44 -8.44 9.27 -11.52
CA TYR A 44 -8.81 9.73 -10.18
C TYR A 44 -10.30 9.47 -9.96
N ARG A 45 -10.60 8.60 -8.99
CA ARG A 45 -11.97 8.39 -8.50
C ARG A 45 -11.99 8.86 -7.06
N TYR A 46 -12.92 9.76 -6.76
CA TYR A 46 -13.25 10.02 -5.37
C TYR A 46 -13.93 8.77 -4.83
N GLU A 47 -13.27 8.08 -3.90
CA GLU A 47 -13.74 6.79 -3.40
C GLU A 47 -13.53 6.66 -1.89
N GLN A 48 -14.44 5.94 -1.25
CA GLN A 48 -14.34 5.55 0.14
C GLN A 48 -13.43 4.33 0.28
N TRP A 49 -12.67 4.30 1.37
CA TRP A 49 -11.76 3.22 1.72
C TRP A 49 -12.07 2.70 3.12
N GLU A 50 -12.16 1.39 3.27
CA GLU A 50 -12.39 0.72 4.54
C GLU A 50 -11.15 -0.06 4.98
N SER A 51 -10.94 -0.17 6.30
CA SER A 51 -9.89 -1.01 6.85
C SER A 51 -10.32 -2.48 6.84
N CYS A 52 -9.54 -3.34 6.20
CA CYS A 52 -9.63 -4.78 6.28
C CYS A 52 -8.63 -5.30 7.32
N ASN A 53 -9.12 -5.92 8.39
CA ASN A 53 -8.29 -6.50 9.44
C ASN A 53 -7.94 -7.95 9.09
N VAL A 54 -6.65 -8.28 9.11
CA VAL A 54 -6.12 -9.63 8.87
C VAL A 54 -5.76 -10.31 10.18
N SER A 55 -5.14 -9.58 11.10
CA SER A 55 -4.78 -10.04 12.44
C SER A 55 -4.69 -8.86 13.42
N ASP A 56 -4.41 -9.14 14.69
CA ASP A 56 -4.33 -8.13 15.76
C ASP A 56 -3.44 -6.93 15.41
N ASN A 57 -2.38 -7.13 14.62
CA ASN A 57 -1.43 -6.08 14.24
C ASN A 57 -1.42 -5.76 12.74
N LEU A 58 -2.20 -6.48 11.93
CA LEU A 58 -2.14 -6.40 10.48
C LEU A 58 -3.48 -5.95 9.91
N THR A 59 -3.51 -4.73 9.39
CA THR A 59 -4.67 -4.11 8.76
C THR A 59 -4.23 -3.42 7.48
N TYR A 60 -5.05 -3.48 6.44
CA TYR A 60 -4.85 -2.75 5.18
C TYR A 60 -6.12 -2.03 4.73
N MET A 61 -6.02 -1.17 3.72
CA MET A 61 -7.18 -0.44 3.21
C MET A 61 -7.69 -1.03 1.90
N VAL A 62 -9.01 -1.09 1.73
CA VAL A 62 -9.71 -1.59 0.53
C VAL A 62 -10.65 -0.50 0.02
N PRO A 63 -10.61 -0.16 -1.28
CA PRO A 63 -11.55 0.79 -1.84
C PRO A 63 -12.90 0.14 -2.14
N MET A 64 -13.97 0.92 -1.96
CA MET A 64 -15.34 0.40 -1.98
C MET A 64 -16.14 0.76 -3.24
N SER A 65 -15.55 1.52 -4.17
CA SER A 65 -16.28 2.09 -5.30
C SER A 65 -16.42 1.16 -6.51
N ALA A 66 -15.63 0.09 -6.59
CA ALA A 66 -15.72 -0.90 -7.66
C ALA A 66 -15.26 -2.27 -7.16
N GLU A 67 -15.73 -3.36 -7.78
CA GLU A 67 -15.27 -4.72 -7.47
C GLU A 67 -13.88 -5.02 -8.03
N THR A 68 -13.49 -4.31 -9.10
CA THR A 68 -12.20 -4.52 -9.77
C THR A 68 -11.60 -3.19 -10.25
N TYR A 69 -10.28 -3.18 -10.31
CA TYR A 69 -9.45 -2.02 -10.68
C TYR A 69 -8.46 -2.43 -11.75
N SER A 70 -8.40 -1.66 -12.84
CA SER A 70 -7.39 -1.88 -13.87
C SER A 70 -6.12 -1.09 -13.57
N VAL A 71 -5.00 -1.77 -13.39
CA VAL A 71 -3.70 -1.18 -13.10
C VAL A 71 -2.82 -1.19 -14.34
N TRP A 72 -2.19 -0.05 -14.64
CA TRP A 72 -1.19 0.05 -15.70
C TRP A 72 0.21 -0.25 -15.17
N LEU A 73 0.87 -1.24 -15.77
CA LEU A 73 2.24 -1.61 -15.43
C LEU A 73 3.20 -1.11 -16.53
N PRO A 74 3.83 0.07 -16.39
CA PRO A 74 4.70 0.62 -17.43
C PRO A 74 5.88 -0.30 -17.79
N ASN A 75 6.50 -0.98 -16.82
CA ASN A 75 7.66 -1.86 -17.05
C ASN A 75 7.33 -3.02 -18.00
N TYR A 76 6.08 -3.46 -18.02
CA TYR A 76 5.60 -4.55 -18.88
C TYR A 76 4.73 -4.05 -20.05
N SER A 77 4.48 -2.74 -20.12
CA SER A 77 3.51 -2.13 -21.06
C SER A 77 2.17 -2.89 -21.10
N LEU A 78 1.69 -3.32 -19.93
CA LEU A 78 0.52 -4.18 -19.78
C LEU A 78 -0.47 -3.58 -18.79
N LYS A 79 -1.76 -3.75 -19.09
CA LYS A 79 -2.85 -3.47 -18.14
C LYS A 79 -3.28 -4.77 -17.49
N ILE A 80 -3.21 -4.83 -16.16
CA ILE A 80 -3.75 -5.95 -15.38
C ILE A 80 -5.04 -5.52 -14.69
N THR A 81 -5.86 -6.49 -14.30
CA THR A 81 -7.07 -6.25 -13.49
C THR A 81 -6.88 -6.94 -12.15
N LEU A 82 -7.11 -6.20 -11.07
CA LEU A 82 -7.10 -6.68 -9.69
C LEU A 82 -8.51 -6.58 -9.12
N SER A 83 -8.88 -7.49 -8.21
CA SER A 83 -10.02 -7.24 -7.33
C SER A 83 -9.79 -5.99 -6.48
N ALA A 84 -10.86 -5.42 -5.93
CA ALA A 84 -10.79 -4.33 -4.95
C ALA A 84 -9.88 -4.68 -3.77
N ASP A 85 -9.98 -5.92 -3.29
CA ASP A 85 -9.19 -6.44 -2.18
C ASP A 85 -7.69 -6.46 -2.52
N ALA A 86 -7.32 -7.10 -3.63
CA ALA A 86 -5.94 -7.18 -4.08
C ALA A 86 -5.36 -5.80 -4.44
N PHE A 87 -6.17 -4.93 -5.04
CA PHE A 87 -5.77 -3.55 -5.35
C PHE A 87 -5.52 -2.75 -4.07
N GLY A 88 -6.41 -2.84 -3.09
CA GLY A 88 -6.26 -2.16 -1.82
C GLY A 88 -5.05 -2.63 -1.03
N LEU A 89 -4.82 -3.95 -1.00
CA LEU A 89 -3.62 -4.55 -0.43
C LEU A 89 -2.35 -4.02 -1.11
N ALA A 90 -2.31 -4.02 -2.44
CA ALA A 90 -1.16 -3.52 -3.20
C ALA A 90 -0.90 -2.02 -2.94
N VAL A 91 -1.94 -1.18 -2.95
CA VAL A 91 -1.83 0.25 -2.64
C VAL A 91 -1.27 0.45 -1.23
N THR A 92 -1.83 -0.23 -0.24
CA THR A 92 -1.41 -0.11 1.16
C THR A 92 0.05 -0.53 1.33
N MET A 93 0.47 -1.64 0.70
CA MET A 93 1.86 -2.10 0.72
C MET A 93 2.82 -1.09 0.08
N VAL A 94 2.45 -0.47 -1.04
CA VAL A 94 3.28 0.59 -1.67
C VAL A 94 3.42 1.80 -0.74
N VAL A 95 2.36 2.17 -0.02
CA VAL A 95 2.40 3.27 0.96
C VAL A 95 3.34 2.92 2.12
N PHE A 96 3.22 1.72 2.71
CA PHE A 96 4.14 1.28 3.77
C PHE A 96 5.59 1.22 3.29
N ALA A 97 5.86 0.70 2.08
CA ALA A 97 7.21 0.68 1.51
C ALA A 97 7.80 2.09 1.38
N ARG A 98 6.98 3.08 0.98
CA ARG A 98 7.42 4.50 0.89
C ARG A 98 7.71 5.08 2.26
N ILE A 99 6.90 4.79 3.27
CA ILE A 99 7.12 5.27 4.64
C ILE A 99 8.39 4.63 5.22
N ALA A 100 8.54 3.31 5.08
CA ALA A 100 9.70 2.55 5.54
C ALA A 100 11.02 2.95 4.86
N ALA A 101 10.97 3.56 3.67
CA ALA A 101 12.16 4.10 3.01
C ALA A 101 12.57 5.50 3.54
N LEU A 102 11.65 6.21 4.20
CA LEU A 102 11.89 7.57 4.71
C LEU A 102 12.26 7.60 6.19
N ASP A 103 11.77 6.62 6.96
CA ASP A 103 12.02 6.51 8.40
C ASP A 103 13.05 5.41 8.69
N GLU A 104 13.78 5.53 9.81
CA GLU A 104 14.60 4.43 10.34
C GLU A 104 13.73 3.18 10.55
N PRO A 105 14.29 1.94 10.62
CA PRO A 105 13.48 0.73 10.76
C PRO A 105 12.55 0.81 11.98
N ASP A 106 11.29 1.13 11.68
CA ASP A 106 10.18 1.37 12.61
C ASP A 106 9.06 0.36 12.35
N ASP A 107 8.01 0.38 13.17
CA ASP A 107 6.85 -0.51 13.11
C ASP A 107 6.20 -0.59 11.71
N ASP A 108 6.31 0.46 10.88
CA ASP A 108 5.78 0.48 9.51
C ASP A 108 6.56 -0.41 8.54
N ALA A 109 7.88 -0.51 8.72
CA ALA A 109 8.70 -1.46 7.96
C ALA A 109 8.36 -2.91 8.35
N TYR A 110 8.08 -3.15 9.63
CA TYR A 110 7.57 -4.44 10.11
C TYR A 110 6.21 -4.78 9.48
N ARG A 111 5.25 -3.84 9.49
CA ARG A 111 3.94 -4.02 8.85
C ARG A 111 4.03 -4.29 7.35
N PHE A 112 4.94 -3.62 6.65
CA PHE A 112 5.21 -3.92 5.24
C PHE A 112 5.62 -5.38 5.03
N CYS A 113 6.57 -5.88 5.83
CA CYS A 113 7.02 -7.26 5.76
C CYS A 113 5.89 -8.25 6.07
N GLU A 114 5.07 -8.00 7.10
CA GLU A 114 3.92 -8.85 7.42
C GLU A 114 2.87 -8.86 6.29
N LEU A 115 2.54 -7.70 5.71
CA LEU A 115 1.63 -7.63 4.57
C LEU A 115 2.20 -8.36 3.35
N ARG A 116 3.52 -8.33 3.16
CA ARG A 116 4.18 -9.07 2.08
C ARG A 116 4.02 -10.57 2.25
N GLU A 117 4.23 -11.10 3.44
CA GLU A 117 4.02 -12.53 3.73
C GLU A 117 2.54 -12.92 3.56
N TYR A 118 1.61 -12.08 4.01
CA TYR A 118 0.19 -12.28 3.78
C TYR A 118 -0.16 -12.28 2.28
N ALA A 119 0.38 -11.33 1.51
CA ALA A 119 0.13 -11.21 0.07
C ALA A 119 0.61 -12.43 -0.73
N LEU A 120 1.61 -13.20 -0.24
CA LEU A 120 2.04 -14.44 -0.88
C LEU A 120 0.94 -15.52 -0.87
N GLN A 121 0.05 -15.49 0.12
CA GLN A 121 -1.05 -16.43 0.27
C GLN A 121 -2.33 -15.97 -0.45
N HIS A 122 -2.34 -14.72 -0.94
CA HIS A 122 -3.50 -14.15 -1.62
C HIS A 122 -3.75 -14.85 -2.97
N PRO A 123 -5.01 -15.12 -3.38
CA PRO A 123 -5.32 -15.73 -4.68
C PRO A 123 -4.74 -14.97 -5.89
N GLU A 124 -4.60 -13.66 -5.77
CA GLU A 124 -4.01 -12.77 -6.79
C GLU A 124 -2.54 -12.39 -6.51
N SER A 125 -1.81 -13.17 -5.70
CA SER A 125 -0.44 -12.87 -5.26
C SER A 125 0.54 -12.54 -6.39
N ALA A 126 0.43 -13.24 -7.52
CA ALA A 126 1.26 -12.98 -8.70
C ALA A 126 1.02 -11.59 -9.30
N LEU A 127 -0.23 -11.12 -9.31
CA LEU A 127 -0.59 -9.80 -9.83
C LEU A 127 -0.17 -8.69 -8.86
N ILE A 128 -0.37 -8.91 -7.55
CA ILE A 128 0.10 -7.99 -6.50
C ILE A 128 1.62 -7.81 -6.59
N ARG A 129 2.37 -8.90 -6.76
CA ARG A 129 3.83 -8.84 -6.92
C ARG A 129 4.25 -7.98 -8.12
N ASN A 130 3.61 -8.14 -9.27
CA ASN A 130 3.91 -7.34 -10.46
C ASN A 130 3.71 -5.82 -10.23
N VAL A 131 2.75 -5.44 -9.38
CA VAL A 131 2.54 -4.04 -8.97
C VAL A 131 3.69 -3.54 -8.09
N LEU A 132 4.15 -4.37 -7.15
CA LEU A 132 5.24 -4.00 -6.23
C LEU A 132 6.58 -3.87 -6.96
N ASP A 133 6.88 -4.78 -7.89
CA ASP A 133 8.08 -4.76 -8.73
C ASP A 133 8.16 -3.50 -9.62
N LEU A 134 7.01 -2.86 -9.90
CA LEU A 134 6.96 -1.58 -10.59
C LEU A 134 7.65 -0.46 -9.80
N ARG A 135 7.43 -0.45 -8.47
CA ARG A 135 7.87 0.63 -7.58
C ARG A 135 9.24 0.39 -6.97
N THR A 136 9.79 -0.82 -7.11
CA THR A 136 11.19 -1.09 -6.81
C THR A 136 12.14 -0.56 -7.90
N SER A 137 11.62 -0.27 -9.10
CA SER A 137 12.41 0.28 -10.22
C SER A 137 12.47 1.81 -10.25
N ASP A 138 11.60 2.51 -9.51
CA ASP A 138 11.70 3.96 -9.29
C ASP A 138 12.66 4.19 -8.09
N ASP A 139 13.98 3.98 -8.25
CA ASP A 139 15.11 4.44 -7.39
C ASP A 139 15.00 4.45 -5.83
N VAL A 140 13.97 3.87 -5.21
CA VAL A 140 13.63 4.09 -3.78
C VAL A 140 13.96 2.91 -2.88
N LEU A 141 14.19 1.71 -3.41
CA LEU A 141 14.70 0.60 -2.60
C LEU A 141 16.18 0.39 -2.90
N SER A 142 17.01 1.10 -2.13
CA SER A 142 18.43 0.73 -2.00
C SER A 142 18.52 -0.77 -1.64
N PRO A 143 19.41 -1.55 -2.28
CA PRO A 143 19.57 -2.99 -2.01
C PRO A 143 19.92 -3.37 -0.56
N SER A 144 20.13 -2.38 0.31
CA SER A 144 20.52 -2.54 1.72
C SER A 144 19.45 -3.19 2.61
N LEU A 145 18.19 -3.28 2.18
CA LEU A 145 17.11 -3.93 2.94
C LEU A 145 16.93 -5.42 2.61
N ILE A 146 17.62 -5.95 1.60
CA ILE A 146 17.76 -7.40 1.42
C ILE A 146 18.99 -7.79 2.24
N GLY A 147 18.76 -8.08 3.52
CA GLY A 147 19.80 -8.53 4.44
C GLY A 147 20.63 -9.66 3.82
N SER A 148 21.86 -9.35 3.43
CA SER A 148 22.87 -10.37 3.21
C SER A 148 23.31 -10.89 4.57
N THR A 149 22.58 -11.88 5.08
CA THR A 149 23.14 -12.77 6.10
C THR A 149 24.18 -13.63 5.40
N HIS A 150 25.42 -13.15 5.33
CA HIS A 150 26.57 -14.03 5.21
C HIS A 150 27.57 -13.70 6.30
N ASN A 151 27.41 -14.45 7.39
CA ASN A 151 28.31 -14.46 8.51
C ASN A 151 29.55 -15.32 8.16
N ASN A 152 30.69 -14.82 8.63
CA ASN A 152 31.81 -15.56 9.24
C ASN A 152 33.06 -15.93 8.42
N ASN A 153 34.16 -15.39 8.99
CA ASN A 153 35.42 -16.02 9.38
C ASN A 153 36.60 -16.06 8.40
N GLY A 154 37.68 -15.43 8.85
CA GLY A 154 39.04 -15.55 8.34
C GLY A 154 39.91 -14.39 8.76
#